data_AF-A0A9W6LVF8-F1
#
_entry.id   AF-A0A9W6LVF8-F1
#
_cell.length_a   1.000
_cell.length_b   1.000
_cell.length_c   1.000
_cell.angle_alpha   90.00
_cell.angle_beta   90.00
_cell.angle_gamma   90.00
#
_symmetry.space_group_name_H-M   'P 1'
#
loop_
_entity.id
_entity.type
_entity.pdbx_description
1 polymer ?
#
loop_
_entity_poly.entity_id
_entity_poly.type
_entity_poly.pdbx_seq_one_letter_code
_entity_poly.pdbx_strand_id
1 'polypeptide(L)'
;MMQLNGFSNVVLPARDLPASIAAWTALLGREPAFHSDEFAAFSGDGVEIGLTAAPWVDHPLVFWTVENIEQAHRALVAAGATAMTEVADGSLAELGTAEAAEGDNIDPGTGIVDMPGARLAVLKAADGNLIGITQEVPMDWLVDES
;
A
#
# COMPACT_ATOMS: atom_id res chain seq x y z
N MET A 1 21.55 -6.65 2.04
CA MET A 1 20.70 -7.60 2.79
C MET A 1 19.41 -6.84 3.04
N MET A 2 18.25 -7.41 2.71
CA MET A 2 16.96 -6.71 2.90
C MET A 2 16.77 -6.40 4.39
N GLN A 3 16.50 -5.14 4.72
CA GLN A 3 16.17 -4.71 6.09
C GLN A 3 14.70 -4.27 6.12
N LEU A 4 13.95 -4.83 7.07
CA LEU A 4 12.60 -4.38 7.41
C LEU A 4 12.75 -3.35 8.54
N ASN A 5 12.34 -2.11 8.29
CA ASN A 5 12.52 -1.02 9.25
C ASN A 5 11.39 -0.97 10.30
N GLY A 6 10.31 -1.72 10.09
CA GLY A 6 9.11 -1.81 10.92
C GLY A 6 7.85 -1.94 10.06
N PHE A 7 6.71 -2.27 10.67
CA PHE A 7 5.42 -2.03 10.04
C PHE A 7 4.99 -0.62 10.41
N SER A 8 4.72 0.19 9.39
CA SER A 8 4.48 1.62 9.55
C SER A 8 3.10 1.99 9.05
N ASN A 9 2.45 1.13 8.26
CA ASN A 9 1.16 1.40 7.69
C ASN A 9 0.30 0.12 7.64
N VAL A 10 -0.94 0.22 8.09
CA VAL A 10 -1.96 -0.83 7.92
C VAL A 10 -3.14 -0.22 7.20
N VAL A 11 -3.50 -0.81 6.06
CA VAL A 11 -4.66 -0.39 5.27
C VAL A 11 -5.83 -1.32 5.55
N LEU A 12 -6.95 -0.75 5.95
CA LEU A 12 -8.18 -1.45 6.29
C LEU A 12 -9.25 -1.20 5.21
N PRO A 13 -9.98 -2.24 4.79
CA PRO A 13 -11.13 -2.07 3.92
C PRO A 13 -12.25 -1.33 4.66
N ALA A 14 -12.71 -0.22 4.08
CA ALA A 14 -13.73 0.68 4.63
C ALA A 14 -14.78 1.00 3.55
N ARG A 15 -15.59 0.00 3.18
CA ARG A 15 -16.63 0.12 2.14
C ARG A 15 -17.65 1.24 2.44
N ASP A 16 -17.91 1.49 3.73
CA ASP A 16 -18.54 2.71 4.21
C ASP A 16 -17.47 3.56 4.91
N LEU A 17 -16.76 4.36 4.10
CA LEU A 17 -15.64 5.18 4.57
C LEU A 17 -16.09 6.23 5.60
N PRO A 18 -17.20 6.98 5.41
CA PRO A 18 -17.68 7.93 6.42
C PRO A 18 -17.99 7.27 7.77
N ALA A 19 -18.67 6.12 7.78
CA ALA A 19 -18.95 5.40 9.03
C ALA A 19 -17.65 4.90 9.70
N SER A 20 -16.69 4.44 8.89
CA SER A 20 -15.40 3.97 9.38
C SER A 20 -14.56 5.10 9.99
N ILE A 21 -14.49 6.26 9.32
CA ILE A 21 -13.83 7.45 9.86
C ILE A 21 -14.46 7.85 11.20
N ALA A 22 -15.79 7.91 11.29
CA ALA A 22 -16.47 8.27 12.54
C ALA A 22 -16.13 7.29 13.68
N ALA A 23 -16.08 5.98 13.40
CA ALA A 23 -15.70 4.97 14.38
C ALA A 23 -14.24 5.12 14.84
N TRP A 24 -13.31 5.33 13.91
CA TRP A 24 -11.89 5.49 14.22
C TRP A 24 -11.59 6.81 14.93
N THR A 25 -12.26 7.91 14.54
CA THR A 25 -12.17 9.20 15.25
C THR A 25 -12.66 9.06 16.69
N ALA A 26 -13.78 8.36 16.92
CA ALA A 26 -14.29 8.11 18.27
C ALA A 26 -13.34 7.22 19.09
N LEU A 27 -12.72 6.22 18.47
CA LEU A 27 -11.79 5.29 19.12
C LEU A 27 -10.47 5.97 19.50
N LEU A 28 -9.89 6.74 18.58
CA LEU A 28 -8.57 7.37 18.75
C LEU A 28 -8.66 8.74 19.43
N GLY A 29 -9.85 9.34 19.49
CA GLY A 29 -10.06 10.67 20.07
C GLY A 29 -9.43 11.80 19.25
N ARG A 30 -9.19 11.59 17.95
CA ARG A 30 -8.60 12.56 17.02
C ARG A 30 -9.14 12.35 15.61
N GLU A 31 -9.16 13.41 14.82
CA GLU A 31 -9.48 13.35 13.39
C GLU A 31 -8.34 12.69 12.58
N PRO A 32 -8.63 12.16 11.38
CA PRO A 32 -7.60 11.67 10.49
C PRO A 32 -6.62 12.80 10.11
N ALA A 33 -5.35 12.45 9.96
CA ALA A 33 -4.31 13.36 9.50
C ALA A 33 -4.53 13.76 8.02
N PHE A 34 -5.14 12.87 7.24
CA PHE A 34 -5.51 13.08 5.85
C PHE A 34 -6.83 12.37 5.54
N HIS A 35 -7.70 12.97 4.73
CA HIS A 35 -8.86 12.29 4.17
C HIS A 35 -9.23 12.80 2.77
N SER A 36 -9.81 11.92 1.98
CA SER A 36 -10.43 12.16 0.68
C SER A 36 -11.71 11.31 0.57
N ASP A 37 -12.36 11.35 -0.58
CA ASP A 37 -13.57 10.56 -0.83
C ASP A 37 -13.31 9.04 -0.84
N GLU A 38 -12.06 8.63 -1.09
CA GLU A 38 -11.68 7.23 -1.27
C GLU A 38 -10.70 6.71 -0.20
N PHE A 39 -10.05 7.60 0.55
CA PHE A 39 -9.02 7.21 1.51
C PHE A 39 -8.99 8.13 2.74
N ALA A 40 -8.69 7.58 3.92
CA ALA A 40 -8.37 8.36 5.11
C ALA A 40 -7.22 7.73 5.89
N ALA A 41 -6.32 8.56 6.43
CA ALA A 41 -5.17 8.11 7.21
C ALA A 41 -5.20 8.71 8.61
N PHE A 42 -5.08 7.86 9.62
CA PHE A 42 -4.82 8.25 11.00
C PHE A 42 -3.35 7.97 11.33
N SER A 43 -2.53 9.00 11.42
CA SER A 43 -1.10 8.87 11.69
C SER A 43 -0.76 9.23 13.14
N GLY A 44 0.10 8.45 13.80
CA GLY A 44 0.69 8.80 15.10
C GLY A 44 1.29 7.60 15.84
N ASP A 45 2.12 7.86 16.85
CA ASP A 45 2.75 6.82 17.70
C ASP A 45 3.54 5.75 16.93
N GLY A 46 4.07 6.12 15.75
CA GLY A 46 4.92 5.25 14.93
C GLY A 46 4.17 4.30 13.98
N VAL A 47 2.84 4.41 13.88
CA VAL A 47 2.03 3.65 12.91
C VAL A 47 0.97 4.53 12.26
N GLU A 48 0.70 4.28 10.99
CA GLU A 48 -0.39 4.85 10.23
C GLU A 48 -1.49 3.79 10.02
N ILE A 49 -2.73 4.21 10.22
CA ILE A 49 -3.92 3.41 9.92
C ILE A 49 -4.62 4.06 8.73
N GLY A 50 -4.48 3.43 7.57
CA GLY A 50 -5.21 3.79 6.35
C GLY A 50 -6.58 3.11 6.31
N LEU A 51 -7.59 3.84 5.87
CA LEU A 51 -8.92 3.34 5.55
C LEU A 51 -9.16 3.61 4.08
N THR A 52 -9.59 2.60 3.31
CA THR A 52 -9.86 2.77 1.87
C THR A 52 -11.26 2.28 1.50
N ALA A 53 -11.97 3.06 0.70
CA ALA A 53 -13.24 2.67 0.07
C ALA A 53 -13.04 1.72 -1.13
N ALA A 54 -11.85 1.78 -1.74
CA ALA A 54 -11.41 0.94 -2.85
C ALA A 54 -10.26 0.00 -2.41
N PRO A 55 -10.52 -0.97 -1.53
CA PRO A 55 -9.50 -1.91 -1.09
C PRO A 55 -9.15 -2.91 -2.18
N TRP A 56 -7.85 -3.14 -2.33
CA TRP A 56 -7.25 -4.25 -3.08
C TRP A 56 -7.69 -5.63 -2.57
N VAL A 57 -7.96 -5.75 -1.26
CA VAL A 57 -8.34 -6.99 -0.58
C VAL A 57 -9.33 -6.74 0.55
N ASP A 58 -10.22 -7.69 0.83
CA ASP A 58 -11.27 -7.57 1.86
C ASP A 58 -10.78 -7.87 3.30
N HIS A 59 -9.48 -7.76 3.56
CA HIS A 59 -8.89 -7.94 4.88
C HIS A 59 -7.80 -6.89 5.14
N PRO A 60 -7.39 -6.67 6.40
CA PRO A 60 -6.27 -5.77 6.70
C PRO A 60 -5.02 -6.13 5.91
N LEU A 61 -4.41 -5.14 5.28
CA LEU A 61 -3.14 -5.29 4.57
C LEU A 61 -2.07 -4.48 5.30
N VAL A 62 -1.03 -5.18 5.75
CA VAL A 62 0.09 -4.58 6.49
C VAL A 62 1.21 -4.26 5.52
N PHE A 63 1.68 -3.02 5.56
CA PHE A 63 2.82 -2.55 4.79
C PHE A 63 4.06 -2.39 5.67
N TRP A 64 5.15 -3.00 5.22
CA TRP A 64 6.47 -2.89 5.83
C TRP A 64 7.31 -1.84 5.10
N THR A 65 7.91 -0.91 5.84
CA THR A 65 8.81 0.08 5.23
C THR A 65 10.12 -0.58 4.83
N VAL A 66 10.53 -0.34 3.58
CA VAL A 66 11.81 -0.76 3.02
C VAL A 66 12.53 0.43 2.40
N GLU A 67 13.86 0.42 2.43
CA GLU A 67 14.68 1.49 1.84
C GLU A 67 14.69 1.45 0.30
N ASN A 68 14.64 0.24 -0.26
CA ASN A 68 14.66 0.02 -1.70
C ASN A 68 13.64 -1.07 -2.07
N ILE A 69 12.50 -0.65 -2.60
CA ILE A 69 11.37 -1.51 -2.92
C ILE A 69 11.72 -2.55 -3.99
N GLU A 70 12.50 -2.17 -5.00
CA GLU A 70 12.93 -3.06 -6.08
C GLU A 70 13.81 -4.20 -5.56
N GLN A 71 14.76 -3.86 -4.68
CA GLN A 71 15.64 -4.84 -4.05
C GLN A 71 14.86 -5.76 -3.11
N ALA A 72 13.95 -5.19 -2.31
CA ALA A 72 13.13 -5.95 -1.39
C ALA A 72 12.17 -6.90 -2.12
N HIS A 73 11.49 -6.40 -3.16
CA HIS A 73 10.63 -7.18 -4.04
C HIS A 73 11.37 -8.38 -4.62
N ARG A 74 12.53 -8.18 -5.26
CA ARG A 74 13.34 -9.28 -5.80
C ARG A 74 13.77 -10.28 -4.73
N ALA A 75 14.12 -9.81 -3.53
CA ALA A 75 14.53 -10.68 -2.43
C ALA A 75 13.38 -11.55 -1.92
N LEU A 76 12.17 -10.99 -1.80
CA LEU A 76 10.96 -11.73 -1.41
C LEU A 76 10.57 -12.76 -2.47
N VAL A 77 10.61 -12.39 -3.76
CA VAL A 77 10.35 -13.33 -4.86
C VAL A 77 11.38 -14.47 -4.86
N ALA A 78 12.67 -14.15 -4.69
CA ALA A 78 13.72 -15.17 -4.59
C ALA A 78 13.55 -16.09 -3.36
N ALA A 79 12.87 -15.62 -2.31
CA ALA A 79 12.51 -16.42 -1.14
C ALA A 79 11.22 -17.26 -1.33
N GLY A 80 10.58 -17.20 -2.50
CA GLY A 80 9.40 -17.98 -2.85
C GLY A 80 8.07 -17.23 -2.73
N ALA A 81 8.08 -15.90 -2.57
CA ALA A 81 6.86 -15.11 -2.68
C ALA A 81 6.44 -14.91 -4.14
N THR A 82 5.14 -14.84 -4.38
CA THR A 82 4.56 -14.50 -5.69
C THR A 82 4.22 -13.01 -5.71
N ALA A 83 4.69 -12.28 -6.72
CA ALA A 83 4.30 -10.89 -6.92
C ALA A 83 2.80 -10.78 -7.25
N MET A 84 2.13 -9.79 -6.68
CA MET A 84 0.73 -9.48 -6.97
C MET A 84 0.66 -8.18 -7.78
N THR A 85 -0.36 -8.05 -8.60
CA THR A 85 -0.65 -6.83 -9.37
C THR A 85 -2.11 -6.45 -9.21
N GLU A 86 -2.40 -5.16 -9.25
CA GLU A 86 -3.78 -4.68 -9.34
C GLU A 86 -4.35 -5.01 -10.73
N VAL A 87 -5.61 -5.43 -10.78
CA VAL A 87 -6.37 -5.71 -12.01
C VAL A 87 -7.49 -4.70 -12.18
N ALA A 88 -8.11 -4.66 -13.36
CA ALA A 88 -9.06 -3.62 -13.75
C ALA A 88 -10.28 -3.39 -12.81
N ASP A 89 -10.63 -4.35 -11.95
CA ASP A 89 -11.69 -4.20 -10.96
C ASP A 89 -11.22 -3.62 -9.61
N GLY A 90 -9.93 -3.28 -9.50
CA GLY A 90 -9.30 -2.74 -8.30
C GLY A 90 -8.88 -3.81 -7.28
N SER A 91 -9.00 -5.10 -7.60
CA SER A 91 -8.50 -6.19 -6.74
C SER A 91 -7.07 -6.61 -7.12
N LEU A 92 -6.44 -7.45 -6.29
CA LEU A 92 -5.13 -8.04 -6.58
C LEU A 92 -5.24 -9.42 -7.22
N ALA A 93 -4.45 -9.67 -8.25
CA ALA A 93 -4.21 -10.98 -8.84
C ALA A 93 -2.72 -11.34 -8.82
N GLU A 94 -2.40 -12.62 -8.93
CA GLU A 94 -1.02 -13.05 -9.11
C GLU A 94 -0.49 -12.52 -10.44
N LEU A 95 0.72 -11.96 -10.42
CA LEU A 95 1.36 -11.40 -11.60
C LEU A 95 1.45 -12.48 -12.71
N GLY A 96 0.96 -12.14 -13.91
CA GLY A 96 0.92 -13.04 -15.07
C GLY A 96 -0.31 -13.95 -15.14
N THR A 97 -1.23 -13.90 -14.17
CA THR A 97 -2.51 -14.64 -14.22
C THR A 97 -3.69 -13.80 -14.72
N ALA A 98 -3.56 -12.48 -14.68
CA ALA A 98 -4.55 -11.53 -15.16
C ALA A 98 -3.86 -10.32 -15.80
N GLU A 99 -4.60 -9.56 -16.61
CA GLU A 99 -4.13 -8.27 -17.12
C GLU A 99 -4.12 -7.25 -15.98
N ALA A 100 -3.00 -6.55 -15.83
CA ALA A 100 -2.88 -5.47 -14.86
C ALA A 100 -3.88 -4.35 -15.18
N ALA A 101 -4.32 -3.61 -14.16
CA ALA A 101 -5.15 -2.43 -14.35
C ALA A 101 -4.48 -1.44 -15.32
N GLU A 102 -5.29 -0.75 -16.13
CA GLU A 102 -4.78 0.27 -17.04
C GLU A 102 -4.28 1.48 -16.23
N GLY A 103 -2.97 1.72 -16.26
CA GLY A 103 -2.35 2.87 -15.61
C GLY A 103 -0.84 2.87 -15.82
N ASP A 104 -0.28 4.05 -16.11
CA ASP A 104 1.18 4.22 -16.29
C ASP A 104 1.95 4.14 -14.96
N ASN A 105 1.24 3.99 -13.85
CA ASN A 105 1.80 3.96 -12.50
C ASN A 105 1.97 2.55 -11.93
N ILE A 106 1.68 1.50 -12.71
CA ILE A 106 1.87 0.10 -12.29
C ILE A 106 2.94 -0.54 -13.19
N ASP A 107 4.03 -1.02 -12.60
CA ASP A 107 5.05 -1.77 -13.34
C ASP A 107 4.52 -3.16 -13.70
N PRO A 108 4.30 -3.49 -14.99
CA PRO A 108 3.73 -4.77 -15.40
C PRO A 108 4.65 -5.97 -15.13
N GLY A 109 5.95 -5.74 -14.89
CA GLY A 109 6.92 -6.78 -14.59
C GLY A 109 7.05 -7.11 -13.11
N THR A 110 6.54 -6.25 -12.21
CA THR A 110 6.71 -6.40 -10.76
C THR A 110 5.42 -6.21 -9.96
N GLY A 111 4.40 -5.56 -10.53
CA GLY A 111 3.20 -5.13 -9.81
C GLY A 111 3.46 -3.99 -8.81
N ILE A 112 4.63 -3.34 -8.87
CA ILE A 112 4.92 -2.16 -8.06
C ILE A 112 4.05 -1.01 -8.55
N VAL A 113 3.35 -0.37 -7.62
CA VAL A 113 2.50 0.79 -7.85
C VAL A 113 3.22 2.04 -7.38
N ASP A 114 3.41 2.99 -8.27
CA ASP A 114 3.95 4.31 -8.00
C ASP A 114 2.80 5.28 -7.66
N MET A 115 2.92 5.97 -6.53
CA MET A 115 1.98 7.00 -6.10
C MET A 115 2.75 8.24 -5.63
N PRO A 116 2.12 9.44 -5.62
CA PRO A 116 2.74 10.62 -5.04
C PRO A 116 3.19 10.36 -3.59
N GLY A 117 4.50 10.42 -3.35
CA GLY A 117 5.10 10.26 -2.02
C GLY A 117 5.42 8.82 -1.60
N ALA A 118 4.99 7.79 -2.33
CA ALA A 118 5.28 6.41 -1.98
C ALA A 118 5.25 5.45 -3.18
N ARG A 119 6.02 4.37 -3.07
CA ARG A 119 5.91 3.19 -3.94
C ARG A 119 5.39 2.03 -3.10
N LEU A 120 4.46 1.27 -3.65
CA LEU A 120 3.81 0.16 -2.97
C LEU A 120 3.98 -1.12 -3.78
N ALA A 121 4.13 -2.25 -3.10
CA ALA A 121 4.03 -3.55 -3.75
C ALA A 121 3.41 -4.55 -2.79
N VAL A 122 2.68 -5.51 -3.34
CA VAL A 122 2.07 -6.59 -2.57
C VAL A 122 2.58 -7.91 -3.11
N LEU A 123 2.99 -8.80 -2.21
CA LEU A 123 3.44 -10.13 -2.56
C LEU A 123 2.68 -11.15 -1.71
N LYS A 124 2.35 -12.29 -2.30
CA LYS A 124 1.85 -13.45 -1.57
C LYS A 124 3.01 -14.32 -1.14
N ALA A 125 3.24 -14.44 0.16
CA ALA A 125 4.27 -15.30 0.72
C ALA A 125 3.94 -16.80 0.52
N ALA A 126 4.93 -17.66 0.75
CA ALA A 126 4.79 -19.10 0.57
C ALA A 126 3.76 -19.76 1.50
N ASP A 127 3.40 -19.11 2.61
CA ASP A 127 2.35 -19.52 3.53
C ASP A 127 0.94 -19.04 3.10
N GLY A 128 0.85 -18.29 2.01
CA GLY A 128 -0.38 -17.73 1.46
C GLY A 128 -0.75 -16.34 1.99
N ASN A 129 -0.01 -15.80 2.96
CA ASN A 129 -0.27 -14.46 3.49
C ASN A 129 0.17 -13.37 2.50
N LEU A 130 -0.58 -12.27 2.44
CA LEU A 130 -0.18 -11.09 1.69
C LEU A 130 0.73 -10.20 2.55
N ILE A 131 1.82 -9.76 1.94
CA ILE A 131 2.80 -8.85 2.53
C ILE A 131 2.85 -7.62 1.64
N GLY A 132 2.45 -6.47 2.19
CA GLY A 132 2.71 -5.18 1.59
C GLY A 132 4.13 -4.71 1.92
N ILE A 133 4.83 -4.15 0.95
CA ILE A 133 6.04 -3.36 1.19
C ILE A 133 5.81 -1.95 0.65
N THR A 134 6.32 -0.97 1.37
CA THR A 134 6.25 0.44 1.00
C THR A 134 7.61 1.09 1.08
N GLN A 135 7.91 1.96 0.12
CA GLN A 135 9.06 2.84 0.15
C GLN A 135 8.57 4.27 0.03
N GLU A 136 8.87 5.10 1.03
CA GLU A 136 8.65 6.54 0.92
C GLU A 136 9.53 7.12 -0.19
N VAL A 137 8.93 7.91 -1.06
CA VAL A 137 9.65 8.67 -2.08
C VAL A 137 9.57 10.12 -1.66
N PRO A 138 10.72 10.81 -1.50
CA PRO A 138 10.70 12.25 -1.28
C PRO A 138 9.85 12.91 -2.38
N MET A 139 8.79 13.61 -1.98
CA MET A 139 8.08 14.51 -2.88
C MET A 139 9.03 15.68 -3.15
N ASP A 140 9.83 15.57 -4.22
CA ASP A 140 10.47 16.74 -4.80
C ASP A 140 9.34 17.64 -5.28
N TRP A 141 8.96 18.63 -4.46
CA TRP A 141 8.29 19.79 -5.00
C TRP A 141 9.23 20.31 -6.09
N LEU A 142 8.79 20.28 -7.34
CA LEU A 142 9.27 21.24 -8.32
C LEU A 142 9.01 22.61 -7.68
N VAL A 143 10.01 23.13 -7.00
CA VAL A 143 10.18 24.56 -6.85
C VAL A 143 10.30 25.02 -8.28
N ASP A 144 9.18 25.52 -8.81
CA ASP A 144 9.16 26.25 -10.06
C ASP A 144 10.18 27.37 -9.86
N GLU A 145 11.39 27.19 -10.41
CA GLU A 145 12.42 28.23 -10.37
C GLU A 145 11.86 29.39 -11.20
N SER A 146 11.51 30.45 -10.46
CA SER A 146 11.08 31.77 -10.92
C SER A 146 11.93 32.36 -12.04
#